data_AF-A0A957F6J5-F1
#
_entry.id   AF-A0A957F6J5-F1
#
_cell.length_a   1.000
_cell.length_b   1.000
_cell.length_c   1.000
_cell.angle_alpha   90.00
_cell.angle_beta   90.00
_cell.angle_gamma   90.00
#
_symmetry.space_group_name_H-M   'P 1'
#
loop_
_entity.id
_entity.type
_entity.pdbx_description
1 polymer ?
#
loop_
_entity_poly.entity_id
_entity_poly.type
_entity_poly.pdbx_seq_one_letter_code
_entity_poly.pdbx_strand_id
1 'polypeptide(L)'
;TILKAALHSGVRLQAGAQLLPALRLEAHAALACLTARLDVGEGAGLQPLQRALDDGFRLTQQRVLLLLRLAYDARAMTRVGELLAQAPGAQQALALELLEVSLLPEHRAAALPILNPQLSLAQRCEQLRRQADVRPIGQMARLQALLRDPDDYWRQAWLRAGAAYAVGQLGLRELAAELARLRDDPDPVVRETAVWGLEQCAVSS
;
A
#
# COMPACT_ATOMS: atom_id res chain seq x y z
N THR A 1 -36.15 -15.11 8.13
CA THR A 1 -36.91 -15.11 6.86
C THR A 1 -36.02 -15.56 5.73
N ILE A 2 -36.45 -16.57 4.97
CA ILE A 2 -35.69 -17.20 3.87
C ILE A 2 -35.26 -16.16 2.79
N LEU A 3 -36.05 -15.08 2.61
CA LEU A 3 -35.65 -13.93 1.77
C LEU A 3 -34.37 -13.22 2.24
N LYS A 4 -34.13 -13.11 3.55
CA LYS A 4 -32.92 -12.48 4.10
C LYS A 4 -31.71 -13.37 3.80
N ALA A 5 -31.84 -14.69 3.97
CA ALA A 5 -30.77 -15.64 3.64
C ALA A 5 -30.46 -15.67 2.14
N ALA A 6 -31.46 -15.59 1.27
CA ALA A 6 -31.31 -15.55 -0.18
C ALA A 6 -30.69 -14.23 -0.70
N LEU A 7 -31.01 -13.09 -0.08
CA LEU A 7 -30.36 -11.81 -0.36
C LEU A 7 -28.88 -11.82 0.11
N HIS A 8 -28.61 -12.39 1.28
CA HIS A 8 -27.23 -12.51 1.78
C HIS A 8 -26.41 -13.53 0.98
N SER A 9 -27.04 -14.59 0.44
CA SER A 9 -26.37 -15.54 -0.44
C SER A 9 -26.14 -14.96 -1.84
N GLY A 10 -27.11 -14.23 -2.41
CA GLY A 10 -26.95 -13.54 -3.70
C GLY A 10 -25.85 -12.47 -3.67
N VAL A 11 -25.81 -11.64 -2.61
CA VAL A 11 -24.75 -10.64 -2.39
C VAL A 11 -23.40 -11.31 -2.16
N ARG A 12 -23.32 -12.41 -1.40
CA ARG A 12 -22.05 -13.15 -1.22
C ARG A 12 -21.57 -13.85 -2.49
N LEU A 13 -22.47 -14.37 -3.32
CA LEU A 13 -22.13 -15.00 -4.60
C LEU A 13 -21.58 -13.98 -5.59
N GLN A 14 -22.20 -12.79 -5.69
CA GLN A 14 -21.69 -11.69 -6.50
C GLN A 14 -20.39 -11.12 -5.94
N ALA A 15 -20.28 -10.96 -4.62
CA ALA A 15 -19.04 -10.54 -3.96
C ALA A 15 -17.91 -11.55 -4.18
N GLY A 16 -18.21 -12.86 -4.16
CA GLY A 16 -17.25 -13.92 -4.44
C GLY A 16 -16.71 -13.86 -5.87
N ALA A 17 -17.56 -13.62 -6.86
CA ALA A 17 -17.14 -13.47 -8.26
C ALA A 17 -16.26 -12.23 -8.50
N GLN A 18 -16.46 -11.16 -7.72
CA GLN A 18 -15.67 -9.92 -7.80
C GLN A 18 -14.48 -9.90 -6.83
N LEU A 19 -14.39 -10.86 -5.91
CA LEU A 19 -13.38 -10.87 -4.86
C LEU A 19 -11.97 -11.02 -5.44
N LEU A 20 -11.75 -12.00 -6.33
CA LEU A 20 -10.42 -12.22 -6.88
C LEU A 20 -9.89 -11.01 -7.67
N PRO A 21 -10.65 -10.38 -8.59
CA PRO A 21 -10.24 -9.11 -9.21
C PRO A 21 -9.90 -8.01 -8.19
N ALA A 22 -10.72 -7.85 -7.15
CA ALA A 22 -10.49 -6.84 -6.11
C ALA A 22 -9.21 -7.14 -5.30
N LEU A 23 -8.98 -8.40 -4.91
CA LEU A 23 -7.76 -8.82 -4.24
C LEU A 23 -6.51 -8.61 -5.10
N ARG A 24 -6.60 -8.84 -6.42
CA ARG A 24 -5.49 -8.57 -7.35
C ARG A 24 -5.19 -7.07 -7.48
N LEU A 25 -6.21 -6.22 -7.44
CA LEU A 25 -6.02 -4.76 -7.40
C LEU A 25 -5.28 -4.34 -6.12
N GLU A 26 -5.67 -4.90 -4.97
CA GLU A 26 -4.96 -4.65 -3.71
C GLU A 26 -3.54 -5.21 -3.71
N ALA A 27 -3.31 -6.38 -4.33
CA ALA A 27 -1.98 -6.94 -4.51
C ALA A 27 -1.08 -6.04 -5.37
N HIS A 28 -1.63 -5.42 -6.41
CA HIS A 28 -0.92 -4.44 -7.22
C HIS A 28 -0.54 -3.20 -6.40
N ALA A 29 -1.50 -2.61 -5.67
CA ALA A 29 -1.26 -1.45 -4.82
C ALA A 29 -0.25 -1.74 -3.70
N ALA A 30 -0.33 -2.91 -3.08
CA ALA A 30 0.62 -3.41 -2.10
C ALA A 30 2.03 -3.50 -2.69
N LEU A 31 2.18 -4.15 -3.85
CA LEU A 31 3.47 -4.29 -4.52
C LEU A 31 4.05 -2.93 -4.92
N ALA A 32 3.21 -1.99 -5.35
CA ALA A 32 3.61 -0.62 -5.66
C ALA A 32 4.22 0.06 -4.43
N CYS A 33 3.55 0.04 -3.28
CA CYS A 33 4.06 0.63 -2.03
C CYS A 33 5.40 0.00 -1.62
N LEU A 34 5.50 -1.33 -1.64
CA LEU A 34 6.70 -2.05 -1.21
C LEU A 34 7.88 -1.87 -2.16
N THR A 35 7.62 -1.86 -3.48
CA THR A 35 8.67 -1.60 -4.48
C THR A 35 9.14 -0.15 -4.41
N ALA A 36 8.24 0.80 -4.20
CA ALA A 36 8.61 2.18 -3.93
C ALA A 36 9.44 2.32 -2.65
N ARG A 37 9.09 1.58 -1.58
CA ARG A 37 9.84 1.56 -0.32
C ARG A 37 11.27 1.03 -0.50
N LEU A 38 11.46 0.05 -1.39
CA LEU A 38 12.77 -0.45 -1.79
C LEU A 38 13.55 0.56 -2.65
N ASP A 39 12.90 1.14 -3.67
CA ASP A 39 13.54 2.11 -4.57
C ASP A 39 14.00 3.37 -3.83
N VAL A 40 13.21 3.85 -2.87
CA VAL A 40 13.54 5.03 -2.05
C VAL A 40 14.76 4.76 -1.18
N GLY A 41 14.94 3.54 -0.67
CA GLY A 41 16.07 3.19 0.20
C GLY A 41 15.91 3.69 1.63
N GLU A 42 17.04 3.82 2.34
CA GLU A 42 17.14 4.19 3.76
C GLU A 42 17.82 5.55 3.96
N GLY A 43 17.40 6.33 4.96
CA GLY A 43 18.03 7.61 5.31
C GLY A 43 17.15 8.53 6.14
N ALA A 44 17.76 9.38 6.97
CA ALA A 44 17.02 10.29 7.87
C ALA A 44 16.07 11.25 7.11
N GLY A 45 16.52 11.79 5.97
CA GLY A 45 15.72 12.65 5.10
C GLY A 45 14.57 11.93 4.39
N LEU A 46 14.58 10.60 4.37
CA LEU A 46 13.59 9.76 3.69
C LEU A 46 12.51 9.22 4.65
N GLN A 47 12.71 9.36 5.97
CA GLN A 47 11.85 8.78 7.01
C GLN A 47 10.36 9.13 6.85
N PRO A 48 9.95 10.38 6.54
CA PRO A 48 8.55 10.67 6.28
C PRO A 48 8.04 9.87 5.08
N LEU A 49 8.71 9.92 3.93
CA LEU A 49 8.28 9.16 2.75
C LEU A 49 8.22 7.64 3.01
N GLN A 50 9.17 7.09 3.76
CA GLN A 50 9.16 5.67 4.14
C GLN A 50 7.92 5.32 4.95
N ARG A 51 7.61 6.10 5.99
CA ARG A 51 6.38 5.94 6.79
C ARG A 51 5.15 6.02 5.89
N ALA A 52 5.19 6.85 4.84
CA ALA A 52 4.07 7.02 3.93
C ALA A 52 3.75 5.79 3.12
N LEU A 53 4.79 5.19 2.59
CA LEU A 53 4.70 3.95 1.84
C LEU A 53 4.27 2.81 2.76
N ASP A 54 4.74 2.78 4.01
CA ASP A 54 4.34 1.81 5.01
C ASP A 54 2.86 1.97 5.42
N ASP A 55 2.36 3.21 5.56
CA ASP A 55 0.95 3.52 5.78
C ASP A 55 0.08 3.11 4.60
N GLY A 56 0.49 3.45 3.37
CA GLY A 56 -0.19 3.01 2.16
C GLY A 56 -0.28 1.49 2.08
N PHE A 57 0.79 0.79 2.43
CA PHE A 57 0.79 -0.66 2.53
C PHE A 57 -0.16 -1.16 3.64
N ARG A 58 -0.15 -0.58 4.85
CA ARG A 58 -1.12 -0.91 5.91
C ARG A 58 -2.57 -0.74 5.48
N LEU A 59 -2.89 0.31 4.72
CA LEU A 59 -4.23 0.51 4.15
C LEU A 59 -4.63 -0.63 3.20
N THR A 60 -3.70 -1.14 2.38
CA THR A 60 -3.98 -2.32 1.54
C THR A 60 -4.32 -3.55 2.37
N GLN A 61 -3.61 -3.79 3.48
CA GLN A 61 -3.92 -4.90 4.39
C GLN A 61 -5.33 -4.78 5.00
N GLN A 62 -5.70 -3.58 5.43
CA GLN A 62 -7.03 -3.29 5.95
C GLN A 62 -8.12 -3.52 4.89
N ARG A 63 -7.93 -3.04 3.66
CA ARG A 63 -8.88 -3.25 2.56
C ARG A 63 -9.02 -4.73 2.19
N VAL A 64 -7.93 -5.49 2.16
CA VAL A 64 -7.98 -6.95 1.96
C VAL A 64 -8.81 -7.63 3.05
N LEU A 65 -8.60 -7.30 4.32
CA LEU A 65 -9.40 -7.85 5.42
C LEU A 65 -10.89 -7.50 5.28
N LEU A 66 -11.22 -6.27 4.86
CA LEU A 66 -12.60 -5.86 4.59
C LEU A 66 -13.22 -6.67 3.44
N LEU A 67 -12.50 -6.85 2.33
CA LEU A 67 -12.95 -7.67 1.20
C LEU A 67 -13.22 -9.11 1.64
N LEU A 68 -12.33 -9.70 2.43
CA LEU A 68 -12.51 -11.05 2.97
C LEU A 68 -13.72 -11.13 3.91
N ARG A 69 -13.95 -10.15 4.78
CA ARG A 69 -15.13 -10.10 5.67
C ARG A 69 -16.45 -10.02 4.90
N LEU A 70 -16.45 -9.40 3.72
CA LEU A 70 -17.63 -9.31 2.85
C LEU A 70 -17.94 -10.63 2.13
N ALA A 71 -16.90 -11.35 1.70
CA ALA A 71 -17.05 -12.57 0.90
C ALA A 71 -17.10 -13.87 1.72
N TYR A 72 -16.46 -13.92 2.89
CA TYR A 72 -16.35 -15.09 3.76
C TYR A 72 -17.16 -14.94 5.05
N ASP A 73 -16.99 -15.87 6.00
CA ASP A 73 -17.59 -15.71 7.33
C ASP A 73 -17.01 -14.48 8.03
N ALA A 74 -17.85 -13.46 8.19
CA ALA A 74 -17.43 -12.16 8.71
C ALA A 74 -16.90 -12.25 10.15
N ARG A 75 -17.39 -13.17 10.98
CA ARG A 75 -16.90 -13.35 12.36
C ARG A 75 -15.51 -13.96 12.37
N ALA A 76 -15.30 -15.02 11.60
CA ALA A 76 -13.99 -15.63 11.42
C ALA A 76 -12.96 -14.62 10.87
N MET A 77 -13.32 -13.84 9.85
CA MET A 77 -12.39 -12.85 9.26
C MET A 77 -12.16 -11.63 10.18
N THR A 78 -13.13 -11.27 11.04
CA THR A 78 -12.89 -10.27 12.09
C THR A 78 -11.87 -10.76 13.09
N ARG A 79 -12.00 -12.01 13.55
CA ARG A 79 -11.06 -12.66 14.46
C ARG A 79 -9.66 -12.78 13.85
N VAL A 80 -9.55 -13.10 12.55
CA VAL A 80 -8.27 -13.09 11.83
C VAL A 80 -7.60 -11.71 11.92
N GLY A 81 -8.34 -10.63 11.67
CA GLY A 81 -7.80 -9.27 11.80
C GLY A 81 -7.31 -8.95 13.22
N GLU A 82 -8.09 -9.32 14.24
CA GLU A 82 -7.71 -9.14 15.65
C GLU A 82 -6.45 -9.91 16.02
N LEU A 83 -6.30 -11.15 15.53
CA LEU A 83 -5.14 -12.01 15.77
C LEU A 83 -3.88 -11.50 15.04
N LEU A 84 -4.03 -10.97 13.82
CA LEU A 84 -2.91 -10.39 13.07
C LEU A 84 -2.39 -9.09 13.71
N ALA A 85 -3.26 -8.33 14.37
CA ALA A 85 -2.89 -7.10 15.07
C ALA A 85 -2.13 -7.36 16.38
N GLN A 86 -2.09 -8.61 16.87
CA GLN A 86 -1.34 -8.96 18.07
C GLN A 86 0.17 -9.01 17.82
N ALA A 87 0.93 -9.08 18.92
CA ALA A 87 2.37 -9.27 18.87
C ALA A 87 2.77 -10.54 18.07
N PRO A 88 3.95 -10.55 17.44
CA PRO A 88 4.45 -11.72 16.72
C PRO A 88 4.46 -12.98 17.57
N GLY A 89 3.98 -14.10 17.01
CA GLY A 89 3.96 -15.38 17.70
C GLY A 89 2.77 -16.27 17.34
N ALA A 90 2.33 -17.08 18.30
CA ALA A 90 1.29 -18.10 18.12
C ALA A 90 -0.05 -17.53 17.61
N GLN A 91 -0.42 -16.30 18.02
CA GLN A 91 -1.67 -15.67 17.59
C GLN A 91 -1.66 -15.34 16.09
N GLN A 92 -0.55 -14.81 15.57
CA GLN A 92 -0.40 -14.56 14.14
C GLN A 92 -0.33 -15.87 13.34
N ALA A 93 0.32 -16.92 13.86
CA ALA A 93 0.33 -18.24 13.22
C ALA A 93 -1.08 -18.82 13.11
N LEU A 94 -1.88 -18.74 14.18
CA LEU A 94 -3.29 -19.15 14.17
C LEU A 94 -4.12 -18.38 13.14
N ALA A 95 -3.89 -17.07 12.99
CA ALA A 95 -4.56 -16.27 11.96
C ALA A 95 -4.26 -16.79 10.54
N LEU A 96 -3.01 -17.17 10.28
CA LEU A 96 -2.59 -17.74 9.00
C LEU A 96 -3.24 -19.10 8.75
N GLU A 97 -3.26 -19.99 9.74
CA GLU A 97 -3.95 -21.28 9.64
C GLU A 97 -5.45 -21.10 9.32
N LEU A 98 -6.12 -20.16 10.00
CA LEU A 98 -7.51 -19.84 9.74
C LEU A 98 -7.72 -19.34 8.30
N LEU A 99 -6.83 -18.49 7.79
CA LEU A 99 -6.86 -18.04 6.39
C LEU A 99 -6.63 -19.20 5.41
N GLU A 100 -5.68 -20.09 5.70
CA GLU A 100 -5.38 -21.24 4.84
C GLU A 100 -6.54 -22.23 4.76
N VAL A 101 -7.21 -22.51 5.87
CA VAL A 101 -8.36 -23.43 5.88
C VAL A 101 -9.62 -22.78 5.29
N SER A 102 -9.81 -21.47 5.49
CA SER A 102 -11.06 -20.80 5.10
C SER A 102 -11.07 -20.33 3.64
N LEU A 103 -9.93 -19.92 3.11
CA LEU A 103 -9.87 -19.28 1.78
C LEU A 103 -9.71 -20.30 0.65
N LEU A 104 -10.37 -20.00 -0.46
CA LEU A 104 -10.15 -20.69 -1.73
C LEU A 104 -8.69 -20.48 -2.20
N PRO A 105 -8.09 -21.45 -2.92
CA PRO A 105 -6.68 -21.39 -3.30
C PRO A 105 -6.27 -20.09 -4.01
N GLU A 106 -7.10 -19.59 -4.92
CA GLU A 106 -6.87 -18.35 -5.68
C GLU A 106 -6.94 -17.10 -4.80
N HIS A 107 -7.86 -17.04 -3.85
CA HIS A 107 -7.98 -15.92 -2.90
C HIS A 107 -6.83 -15.94 -1.89
N ARG A 108 -6.42 -17.14 -1.47
CA ARG A 108 -5.25 -17.34 -0.60
C ARG A 108 -3.98 -16.86 -1.29
N ALA A 109 -3.77 -17.24 -2.55
CA ALA A 109 -2.61 -16.80 -3.33
C ALA A 109 -2.54 -15.27 -3.41
N ALA A 110 -3.67 -14.59 -3.57
CA ALA A 110 -3.71 -13.12 -3.62
C ALA A 110 -3.56 -12.44 -2.25
N ALA A 111 -4.21 -12.96 -1.20
CA ALA A 111 -4.28 -12.30 0.10
C ALA A 111 -3.07 -12.58 1.01
N LEU A 112 -2.52 -13.81 1.02
CA LEU A 112 -1.46 -14.18 1.96
C LEU A 112 -0.17 -13.36 1.82
N PRO A 113 0.33 -13.03 0.61
CA PRO A 113 1.50 -12.17 0.49
C PRO A 113 1.30 -10.80 1.17
N ILE A 114 0.07 -10.29 1.20
CA ILE A 114 -0.27 -8.99 1.79
C ILE A 114 -0.42 -9.12 3.32
N LEU A 115 -1.08 -10.17 3.79
CA LEU A 115 -1.47 -10.31 5.20
C LEU A 115 -0.43 -11.03 6.06
N ASN A 116 0.49 -11.82 5.48
CA ASN A 116 1.40 -12.65 6.26
C ASN A 116 2.51 -11.80 6.93
N PRO A 117 2.48 -11.65 8.27
CA PRO A 117 3.44 -10.81 8.99
C PRO A 117 4.83 -11.43 9.06
N GLN A 118 4.97 -12.74 8.77
CA GLN A 118 6.24 -13.47 8.82
C GLN A 118 7.10 -13.26 7.57
N LEU A 119 6.54 -12.66 6.50
CA LEU A 119 7.27 -12.39 5.28
C LEU A 119 8.14 -11.15 5.41
N SER A 120 9.43 -11.28 5.07
CA SER A 120 10.31 -10.14 4.85
C SER A 120 9.85 -9.30 3.65
N LEU A 121 10.28 -8.04 3.57
CA LEU A 121 9.97 -7.15 2.46
C LEU A 121 10.32 -7.76 1.10
N ALA A 122 11.50 -8.38 0.99
CA ALA A 122 11.96 -9.03 -0.24
C ALA A 122 11.09 -10.24 -0.63
N GLN A 123 10.77 -11.12 0.35
CA GLN A 123 9.90 -12.27 0.11
C GLN A 123 8.49 -11.82 -0.32
N ARG A 124 7.98 -10.76 0.30
CA ARG A 124 6.68 -10.18 -0.01
C ARG A 124 6.62 -9.65 -1.44
N CYS A 125 7.63 -8.90 -1.86
CA CYS A 125 7.72 -8.39 -3.23
C CYS A 125 7.80 -9.53 -4.23
N GLU A 126 8.61 -10.56 -3.96
CA GLU A 126 8.77 -11.72 -4.84
C GLU A 126 7.44 -12.47 -5.04
N GLN A 127 6.69 -12.70 -3.97
CA GLN A 127 5.39 -13.39 -4.07
C GLN A 127 4.35 -12.55 -4.82
N LEU A 128 4.29 -11.23 -4.58
CA LEU A 128 3.34 -10.34 -5.23
C LEU A 128 3.65 -10.11 -6.72
N ARG A 129 4.92 -10.14 -7.13
CA ARG A 129 5.33 -10.01 -8.54
C ARG A 129 4.81 -11.12 -9.44
N ARG A 130 4.44 -12.27 -8.88
CA ARG A 130 3.77 -13.35 -9.62
C ARG A 130 2.36 -12.97 -10.10
N GLN A 131 1.79 -11.88 -9.57
CA GLN A 131 0.41 -11.46 -9.80
C GLN A 131 0.28 -10.05 -10.37
N ALA A 132 1.31 -9.22 -10.20
CA ALA A 132 1.33 -7.84 -10.65
C ALA A 132 2.70 -7.48 -11.23
N ASP A 133 2.70 -6.78 -12.37
CA ASP A 133 3.93 -6.32 -13.01
C ASP A 133 4.30 -4.92 -12.52
N VAL A 134 4.98 -4.87 -11.36
CA VAL A 134 5.58 -3.64 -10.83
C VAL A 134 7.08 -3.88 -10.67
N ARG A 135 7.86 -3.05 -11.37
CA ARG A 135 9.32 -3.17 -11.40
C ARG A 135 9.98 -2.06 -10.55
N PRO A 136 11.12 -2.36 -9.92
CA PRO A 136 12.01 -1.33 -9.37
C PRO A 136 12.45 -0.39 -10.48
N ILE A 137 12.48 0.91 -10.19
CA ILE A 137 12.93 1.95 -11.14
C ILE A 137 14.08 2.80 -10.57
N GLY A 138 14.52 2.52 -9.35
CA GLY A 138 15.56 3.27 -8.64
C GLY A 138 15.03 4.56 -8.00
N GLN A 139 15.82 5.10 -7.08
CA GLN A 139 15.42 6.19 -6.19
C GLN A 139 14.96 7.45 -6.94
N MET A 140 15.79 7.96 -7.87
CA MET A 140 15.51 9.22 -8.58
C MET A 140 14.21 9.14 -9.39
N ALA A 141 14.05 8.10 -10.20
CA ALA A 141 12.83 7.90 -10.98
C ALA A 141 11.61 7.65 -10.09
N ARG A 142 11.78 6.97 -8.94
CA ARG A 142 10.70 6.75 -7.98
C ARG A 142 10.23 8.05 -7.33
N LEU A 143 11.16 8.90 -6.89
CA LEU A 143 10.84 10.22 -6.33
C LEU A 143 10.13 11.08 -7.37
N GLN A 144 10.63 11.11 -8.62
CA GLN A 144 9.95 11.83 -9.70
C GLN A 144 8.52 11.32 -9.95
N ALA A 145 8.32 10.00 -9.97
CA ALA A 145 7.00 9.40 -10.17
C ALA A 145 6.03 9.71 -9.02
N LEU A 146 6.52 9.72 -7.77
CA LEU A 146 5.74 10.08 -6.59
C LEU A 146 5.34 11.56 -6.58
N LEU A 147 6.22 12.47 -7.02
CA LEU A 147 5.88 13.89 -7.15
C LEU A 147 4.83 14.14 -8.24
N ARG A 148 4.92 13.42 -9.36
CA ARG A 148 3.99 13.59 -10.48
C ARG A 148 2.62 12.98 -10.22
N ASP A 149 2.58 11.81 -9.58
CA ASP A 149 1.37 11.05 -9.22
C ASP A 149 0.22 11.19 -10.23
N PRO A 150 0.44 10.81 -11.50
CA PRO A 150 -0.57 10.99 -12.53
C PRO A 150 -1.86 10.27 -12.16
N ASP A 151 -2.99 10.90 -12.48
CA ASP A 151 -4.34 10.40 -12.22
C ASP A 151 -4.63 10.08 -10.73
N ASP A 152 -3.88 10.71 -9.81
CA ASP A 152 -3.96 10.46 -8.36
C ASP A 152 -3.81 8.97 -8.05
N TYR A 153 -2.86 8.30 -8.73
CA TYR A 153 -2.62 6.86 -8.61
C TYR A 153 -2.45 6.41 -7.16
N TRP A 154 -1.70 7.16 -6.34
CA TRP A 154 -1.46 6.84 -4.94
C TRP A 154 -2.61 7.22 -4.00
N ARG A 155 -3.50 8.13 -4.43
CA ARG A 155 -4.69 8.64 -3.70
C ARG A 155 -4.42 9.18 -2.31
N GLN A 156 -3.18 9.61 -2.06
CA GLN A 156 -2.71 10.00 -0.75
C GLN A 156 -1.76 11.19 -0.92
N ALA A 157 -2.27 12.40 -0.67
CA ALA A 157 -1.48 13.64 -0.77
C ALA A 157 -0.19 13.59 0.06
N TRP A 158 -0.23 12.88 1.18
CA TRP A 158 0.91 12.62 2.04
C TRP A 158 2.07 11.90 1.35
N LEU A 159 1.83 11.01 0.37
CA LEU A 159 2.92 10.40 -0.39
C LEU A 159 3.65 11.45 -1.26
N ARG A 160 2.91 12.40 -1.85
CA ARG A 160 3.49 13.53 -2.58
C ARG A 160 4.25 14.48 -1.66
N ALA A 161 3.67 14.82 -0.50
CA ALA A 161 4.35 15.64 0.50
C ALA A 161 5.64 14.97 1.01
N GLY A 162 5.60 13.67 1.33
CA GLY A 162 6.76 12.90 1.74
C GLY A 162 7.85 12.88 0.65
N ALA A 163 7.47 12.74 -0.62
CA ALA A 163 8.40 12.82 -1.74
C ALA A 163 8.99 14.22 -1.90
N ALA A 164 8.18 15.28 -1.78
CA ALA A 164 8.66 16.66 -1.86
C ALA A 164 9.65 16.97 -0.74
N TYR A 165 9.35 16.53 0.48
CA TYR A 165 10.25 16.63 1.61
C TYR A 165 11.56 15.87 1.39
N ALA A 166 11.48 14.63 0.92
CA ALA A 166 12.66 13.81 0.63
C ALA A 166 13.58 14.46 -0.41
N VAL A 167 13.01 14.99 -1.50
CA VAL A 167 13.76 15.69 -2.55
C VAL A 167 14.46 16.93 -2.00
N GLY A 168 13.77 17.74 -1.19
CA GLY A 168 14.35 18.90 -0.53
C GLY A 168 15.49 18.53 0.42
N GLN A 169 15.28 17.54 1.30
CA GLN A 169 16.30 17.08 2.24
C GLN A 169 17.56 16.51 1.57
N LEU A 170 17.39 15.87 0.41
CA LEU A 170 18.50 15.33 -0.36
C LEU A 170 19.12 16.37 -1.32
N GLY A 171 18.55 17.57 -1.42
CA GLY A 171 19.03 18.63 -2.30
C GLY A 171 18.98 18.25 -3.79
N LEU A 172 18.03 17.42 -4.22
CA LEU A 172 17.99 16.88 -5.60
C LEU A 172 17.45 17.91 -6.60
N ARG A 173 18.35 18.75 -7.12
CA ARG A 173 18.05 19.86 -8.02
C ARG A 173 17.43 19.43 -9.34
N GLU A 174 17.72 18.21 -9.79
CA GLU A 174 17.16 17.62 -11.01
C GLU A 174 15.63 17.49 -10.95
N LEU A 175 15.05 17.47 -9.75
CA LEU A 175 13.60 17.37 -9.52
C LEU A 175 12.95 18.72 -9.12
N ALA A 176 13.68 19.83 -9.23
CA ALA A 176 13.15 21.15 -8.90
C ALA A 176 11.96 21.54 -9.77
N ALA A 177 11.92 21.12 -11.04
CA ALA A 177 10.78 21.39 -11.93
C ALA A 177 9.51 20.66 -11.45
N GLU A 178 9.64 19.42 -10.98
CA GLU A 178 8.54 18.65 -10.39
C GLU A 178 8.07 19.26 -9.07
N LEU A 179 8.99 19.69 -8.19
CA LEU A 179 8.63 20.42 -6.98
C LEU A 179 7.88 21.73 -7.30
N ALA A 180 8.32 22.48 -8.31
CA ALA A 180 7.68 23.73 -8.70
C ALA A 180 6.21 23.53 -9.13
N ARG A 181 5.88 22.41 -9.79
CA ARG A 181 4.49 22.09 -10.15
C ARG A 181 3.60 21.86 -8.93
N LEU A 182 4.15 21.32 -7.84
CA LEU A 182 3.39 21.05 -6.61
C LEU A 182 3.01 22.31 -5.84
N ARG A 183 3.50 23.49 -6.22
CA ARG A 183 3.04 24.77 -5.66
C ARG A 183 1.56 25.04 -5.90
N ASP A 184 0.98 24.41 -6.91
CA ASP A 184 -0.43 24.53 -7.25
C ASP A 184 -1.22 23.25 -6.88
N ASP A 185 -0.64 22.34 -6.08
CA ASP A 185 -1.31 21.11 -5.63
C ASP A 185 -2.58 21.48 -4.81
N PRO A 186 -3.70 20.75 -4.98
CA PRO A 186 -4.91 21.01 -4.19
C PRO A 186 -4.68 20.88 -2.68
N ASP A 187 -3.76 20.02 -2.24
CA ASP A 187 -3.46 19.81 -0.83
C ASP A 187 -2.50 20.87 -0.28
N PRO A 188 -2.87 21.60 0.79
CA PRO A 188 -2.05 22.66 1.36
C PRO A 188 -0.70 22.17 1.91
N VAL A 189 -0.63 20.98 2.49
CA VAL A 189 0.60 20.42 3.04
C VAL A 189 1.58 20.12 1.91
N VAL A 190 1.07 19.62 0.77
CA VAL A 190 1.89 19.37 -0.41
C VAL A 190 2.48 20.68 -0.94
N ARG A 191 1.67 21.74 -1.07
CA ARG A 191 2.15 23.06 -1.53
C ARG A 191 3.24 23.63 -0.62
N GLU A 192 3.02 23.65 0.69
CA GLU A 192 3.98 24.16 1.66
C GLU A 192 5.29 23.39 1.61
N THR A 193 5.19 22.05 1.56
CA THR A 193 6.36 21.17 1.49
C THR A 193 7.14 21.37 0.19
N ALA A 194 6.46 21.61 -0.92
CA ALA A 194 7.09 21.88 -2.20
C ALA A 194 7.89 23.19 -2.21
N VAL A 195 7.33 24.26 -1.61
CA VAL A 195 8.03 25.55 -1.46
C VAL A 195 9.28 25.37 -0.61
N TRP A 196 9.14 24.75 0.57
CA TRP A 196 10.29 24.45 1.44
C TRP A 196 11.35 23.59 0.72
N GLY A 197 10.93 22.58 -0.04
CA GLY A 197 11.84 21.69 -0.78
C GLY A 197 12.65 22.43 -1.84
N LEU A 198 12.04 23.37 -2.56
CA LEU A 198 12.72 24.23 -3.53
C LEU A 198 13.79 25.10 -2.87
N GLU A 199 13.50 25.65 -1.69
CA GLU A 199 14.46 26.46 -0.92
C GLU A 199 15.68 25.62 -0.52
N GLN A 200 15.47 24.39 -0.03
CA GLN A 200 16.59 23.50 0.32
C GLN A 200 17.48 23.18 -0.89
N CYS A 201 16.88 22.87 -2.03
CA CYS A 201 17.63 22.61 -3.27
C CYS A 201 18.47 23.82 -3.73
N ALA A 202 18.02 25.04 -3.44
CA ALA A 202 18.74 26.28 -3.78
C ALA A 202 19.93 26.56 -2.83
N VAL A 203 19.79 26.25 -1.54
CA VAL A 203 20.78 26.59 -0.48
C VAL A 203 22.02 25.68 -0.48
N SER A 204 21.94 24.44 -0.97
CA SER A 204 23.09 23.50 -0.98
C SER A 204 24.19 23.82 -2.03
N SER A 205 24.41 25.10 -2.35
CA SER A 205 25.48 25.62 -3.24
C SER A 205 26.70 26.04 -2.42
#